data_AF-A0A439K6C0-F1
#
_entry.id   AF-A0A439K6C0-F1
#
_cell.length_a   1.000
_cell.length_b   1.000
_cell.length_c   1.000
_cell.angle_alpha   90.00
_cell.angle_beta   90.00
_cell.angle_gamma   90.00
#
_symmetry.space_group_name_H-M   'P 1'
#
loop_
_entity.id
_entity.type
_entity.pdbx_description
1 polymer ?
#
loop_
_entity_poly.entity_id
_entity_poly.type
_entity_poly.pdbx_seq_one_letter_code
_entity_poly.pdbx_strand_id
1 'polypeptide(L)' 'AGDGTTTATVLAQSIVQEGHKAVAAGMNPMDLKRGIDLAVSDVVATLIKNAKKIKTSEEVAQVGTIAGNGD' A
#
# COMPACT_ATOMS: atom_id res chain seq x y z
N ALA A 1 6.41 10.67 -4.92
CA ALA A 1 5.07 10.08 -5.07
C ALA A 1 4.38 10.79 -6.22
N GLY A 2 4.40 10.21 -7.43
CA GLY A 2 3.78 10.80 -8.64
C GLY A 2 2.57 10.01 -9.15
N ASP A 3 2.47 8.74 -8.75
CA ASP A 3 1.38 7.81 -9.05
C ASP A 3 0.92 7.15 -7.74
N GLY A 4 -0.37 6.80 -7.64
CA GLY A 4 -0.96 6.10 -6.49
C GLY A 4 -1.95 6.90 -5.63
N THR A 5 -2.32 8.13 -6.01
CA THR A 5 -3.32 8.93 -5.28
C THR A 5 -4.71 8.30 -5.29
N THR A 6 -5.11 7.69 -6.41
CA THR A 6 -6.38 6.93 -6.52
C THR A 6 -6.36 5.72 -5.59
N THR A 7 -5.27 4.94 -5.60
CA THR A 7 -5.11 3.78 -4.70
C THR A 7 -5.14 4.21 -3.23
N ALA A 8 -4.45 5.29 -2.87
CA ALA A 8 -4.48 5.82 -1.51
C ALA A 8 -5.90 6.22 -1.08
N THR A 9 -6.66 6.84 -1.97
CA THR A 9 -8.03 7.29 -1.68
C THR A 9 -8.97 6.11 -1.46
N VAL A 10 -8.90 5.09 -2.32
CA VAL A 10 -9.74 3.88 -2.20
C VAL A 10 -9.40 3.10 -0.93
N LEU A 11 -8.11 2.92 -0.63
CA LEU A 11 -7.68 2.23 0.59
C LEU A 11 -8.12 2.98 1.85
N ALA A 12 -7.96 4.31 1.89
CA ALA A 12 -8.41 5.12 3.01
C ALA A 12 -9.92 5.00 3.22
N GLN A 13 -10.72 5.05 2.15
CA GLN A 13 -12.16 4.88 2.21
C GLN A 13 -12.53 3.50 2.81
N SER A 14 -11.92 2.42 2.31
CA SER A 14 -12.21 1.06 2.79
C SER A 14 -11.86 0.88 4.27
N ILE A 15 -10.68 1.35 4.69
CA ILE A 15 -10.24 1.25 6.09
C ILE A 15 -11.20 2.01 7.02
N VAL A 16 -11.61 3.22 6.63
CA VAL A 16 -12.56 4.02 7.41
C VAL A 16 -13.94 3.36 7.48
N GLN A 17 -14.42 2.79 6.37
CA GLN A 17 -15.71 2.10 6.34
C GLN A 17 -15.74 0.88 7.26
N GLU A 18 -14.72 0.02 7.21
CA GLU A 18 -14.63 -1.16 8.07
C GLU A 18 -14.33 -0.79 9.52
N GLY A 19 -13.51 0.23 9.75
CA GLY A 19 -13.26 0.78 11.09
C GLY A 19 -14.54 1.25 11.77
N HIS A 20 -15.41 1.98 11.06
CA HIS A 20 -16.70 2.42 11.60
C HIS A 20 -17.62 1.24 11.96
N LYS A 21 -17.66 0.18 11.14
CA LYS A 21 -18.43 -1.03 11.47
C LYS A 21 -17.92 -1.70 12.73
N ALA A 22 -16.60 -1.80 12.88
CA ALA A 22 -15.96 -2.40 14.05
C ALA A 22 -16.22 -1.61 15.34
N VAL A 23 -16.15 -0.28 15.26
CA VAL A 23 -16.49 0.60 16.40
C VAL A 23 -17.98 0.50 16.75
N ALA A 24 -18.87 0.46 15.76
CA ALA A 24 -20.30 0.27 15.98
C ALA A 24 -20.62 -1.09 16.65
N ALA A 25 -19.79 -2.11 16.42
CA ALA A 25 -19.85 -3.41 17.10
C ALA A 25 -19.26 -3.40 18.52
N GLY A 26 -18.82 -2.25 19.03
CA GLY A 26 -18.31 -2.07 20.40
C GLY A 26 -16.79 -2.21 20.54
N MET A 27 -16.03 -2.32 19.45
CA MET A 27 -14.56 -2.32 19.53
C MET A 27 -14.02 -0.93 19.88
N ASN A 28 -12.96 -0.90 20.69
CA ASN A 28 -12.29 0.34 21.05
C ASN A 28 -11.54 0.93 19.83
N PRO A 29 -11.84 2.19 19.41
CA PRO A 29 -11.16 2.84 18.30
C PRO A 29 -9.63 2.93 18.46
N MET A 30 -9.13 3.05 19.69
CA MET A 30 -7.70 3.15 19.96
C MET A 30 -6.98 1.82 19.72
N ASP A 31 -7.62 0.70 20.07
CA ASP A 31 -7.07 -0.63 19.82
C ASP A 31 -7.14 -0.98 18.34
N LEU A 32 -8.21 -0.59 17.65
CA LEU A 32 -8.33 -0.67 16.19
C LEU A 32 -7.20 0.08 15.50
N LYS A 33 -6.97 1.36 15.86
CA LYS A 33 -5.87 2.15 15.32
C LYS A 33 -4.52 1.46 15.53
N ARG A 34 -4.25 0.99 16.75
CA ARG A 34 -3.00 0.30 17.08
C ARG A 34 -2.81 -0.97 16.25
N GLY A 35 -3.88 -1.77 16.08
CA GLY A 35 -3.84 -2.97 15.24
C GLY A 35 -3.59 -2.64 13.76
N ILE A 36 -4.22 -1.59 13.24
CA ILE A 36 -3.99 -1.11 11.87
C ILE A 36 -2.54 -0.66 11.69
N ASP A 37 -1.99 0.13 12.63
CA ASP A 37 -0.61 0.63 12.55
C ASP A 37 0.42 -0.54 12.53
N LEU A 38 0.20 -1.58 13.34
CA LEU A 38 1.03 -2.79 13.34
C LEU A 38 0.93 -3.56 12.01
N ALA A 39 -0.29 -3.79 11.53
CA ALA A 39 -0.53 -4.48 10.27
C ALA A 39 0.11 -3.74 9.08
N VAL A 40 0.03 -2.40 9.05
CA VAL A 40 0.66 -1.58 8.01
C VAL A 40 2.17 -1.75 8.03
N SER A 41 2.79 -1.75 9.21
CA SER A 41 4.24 -1.96 9.34
C SER A 41 4.67 -3.31 8.75
N ASP A 42 3.96 -4.38 9.08
CA ASP A 42 4.26 -5.74 8.59
C ASP A 42 4.04 -5.88 7.08
N VAL A 43 2.98 -5.26 6.55
CA VAL A 43 2.69 -5.23 5.11
C VAL A 43 3.79 -4.48 4.36
N VAL A 44 4.23 -3.33 4.86
CA VAL A 44 5.32 -2.55 4.26
C VAL A 44 6.63 -3.36 4.25
N ALA A 45 6.98 -4.01 5.36
CA ALA A 45 8.16 -4.86 5.45
C ALA A 45 8.12 -6.01 4.43
N THR A 46 6.96 -6.65 4.29
CA THR A 46 6.74 -7.74 3.33
C THR A 46 6.81 -7.23 1.88
N LEU A 47 6.26 -6.06 1.60
CA LEU A 47 6.30 -5.44 0.27
C LEU A 47 7.74 -5.16 -0.17
N ILE A 48 8.56 -4.61 0.73
CA ILE A 48 9.99 -4.36 0.48
C ILE A 48 10.74 -5.69 0.23
N LYS A 49 10.42 -6.74 0.99
CA LYS A 49 11.03 -8.06 0.81
C LYS A 49 10.70 -8.69 -0.54
N ASN A 50 9.48 -8.48 -1.04
CA ASN A 50 9.03 -8.99 -2.34
C ASN A 50 9.45 -8.10 -3.51
N ALA A 51 9.94 -6.89 -3.25
CA ALA A 51 10.38 -5.98 -4.30
C ALA A 51 11.60 -6.55 -5.05
N LYS A 52 11.46 -6.75 -6.36
CA LYS A 52 12.58 -7.15 -7.21
C LYS A 52 13.50 -5.94 -7.41
N LYS A 53 14.72 -6.02 -6.88
CA LYS A 53 15.75 -5.01 -7.14
C LYS A 53 16.23 -5.10 -8.59
N ILE A 54 16.19 -3.99 -9.30
CA ILE A 54 16.78 -3.82 -10.61
C ILE A 54 18.28 -3.62 -10.44
N LYS A 55 19.11 -4.36 -11.19
CA LYS A 55 20.57 -4.32 -11.05
C LYS A 55 21.32 -3.96 -12.33
N THR A 56 20.71 -4.14 -13.50
CA THR A 56 21.39 -3.92 -14.79
C THR A 56 20.78 -2.78 -15.58
N SER A 57 21.55 -2.21 -16.49
CA SER A 57 21.10 -1.12 -17.35
C SER A 57 20.01 -1.56 -18.31
N GLU A 58 20.01 -2.83 -18.72
CA GLU A 58 19.00 -3.43 -19.59
C GLU A 58 17.64 -3.55 -18.88
N GLU A 59 17.63 -3.94 -17.60
CA GLU A 59 16.41 -3.99 -16.79
C GLU A 59 15.83 -2.58 -16.57
N VAL A 60 16.69 -1.57 -16.39
CA VAL A 60 16.25 -0.16 -16.31
C VAL A 60 15.60 0.29 -17.62
N ALA A 61 16.21 -0.04 -18.77
CA ALA A 61 15.65 0.27 -20.08
C ALA A 61 14.30 -0.44 -20.30
N GLN A 62 14.21 -1.73 -19.95
CA GLN A 62 12.97 -2.50 -20.08
C GLN A 62 11.84 -1.91 -19.23
N VAL A 63 12.12 -1.56 -17.96
CA VAL A 63 11.13 -0.94 -17.08
C VAL A 63 10.76 0.46 -17.56
N GLY A 64 11.71 1.21 -18.10
CA GLY A 64 11.49 2.51 -18.75
C GLY A 64 10.55 2.42 -19.94
N THR A 65 10.80 1.48 -20.86
CA THR A 65 9.93 1.24 -22.04
C THR A 65 8.53 0.80 -21.62
N ILE A 66 8.40 -0.08 -20.64
CA ILE A 66 7.08 -0.48 -20.12
C ILE A 66 6.35 0.71 -19.46
N ALA A 67 7.06 1.53 -18.67
CA ALA A 67 6.49 2.70 -18.02
C ALA A 67 6.16 3.84 -19.01
N GLY A 68 6.85 3.89 -20.16
CA GLY A 68 6.64 4.85 -21.24
C GLY A 68 5.55 4.45 -22.24
N ASN A 69 4.75 3.41 -21.97
CA ASN A 69 3.76 2.82 -22.89
C ASN A 69 4.35 2.15 -24.15
N GLY A 70 5.62 1.73 -24.12
CA GLY A 70 6.22 0.88 -25.15
C GLY A 70 7.19 1.55 -26.13
N ASP A 71 7.56 2.81 -25.91
CA ASP A 71 8.58 3.55 -26.69
C ASP A 71 10.00 3.46 -26.07
#